data_AF-A0A919W5Z9-F1
#
_entry.id   AF-A0A919W5Z9-F1
#
_cell.length_a   1.000
_cell.length_b   1.000
_cell.length_c   1.000
_cell.angle_alpha   90.00
_cell.angle_beta   90.00
_cell.angle_gamma   90.00
#
_symmetry.space_group_name_H-M   'P 1'
#
loop_
_entity.id
_entity.type
_entity.pdbx_description
1 polymer ?
#
loop_
_entity_poly.entity_id
_entity_poly.type
_entity_poly.pdbx_seq_one_letter_code
_entity_poly.pdbx_strand_id
1 'polypeptide(L)' 'MARIAGSHHIMRHPDGRGTTVPVHGNRDVAKGTLRGILSDVGLTIEQLAP' A
#
# COMPACT_ATOMS: atom_id res chain seq x y z
N MET A 1 10.85 -2.12 -3.12
CA MET A 1 10.39 -0.80 -3.61
C MET A 1 10.81 -0.65 -5.06
N ALA A 2 9.92 -0.23 -5.96
CA ALA A 2 10.21 -0.16 -7.40
C ALA A 2 10.49 1.26 -7.91
N ARG A 3 9.68 2.27 -7.51
CA ARG A 3 9.95 3.68 -7.80
C ARG A 3 9.31 4.61 -6.77
N ILE A 4 9.84 5.83 -6.67
CA ILE A 4 9.26 6.94 -5.89
C ILE A 4 9.02 8.11 -6.84
N ALA A 5 7.84 8.73 -6.76
CA ALA A 5 7.56 10.01 -7.38
C ALA A 5 6.78 10.89 -6.39
N GLY A 6 7.46 11.87 -5.79
CA GLY A 6 6.91 12.64 -4.67
C GLY A 6 6.50 11.73 -3.52
N SER A 7 5.29 11.92 -3.00
CA SER A 7 4.74 11.11 -1.90
C SER A 7 4.18 9.74 -2.33
N HIS A 8 4.24 9.37 -3.61
CA HIS A 8 3.69 8.09 -4.08
C HIS A 8 4.82 7.07 -4.26
N HIS A 9 4.78 6.03 -3.44
CA HIS A 9 5.75 4.95 -3.44
C HIS A 9 5.16 3.73 -4.13
N ILE A 10 5.78 3.26 -5.21
CA ILE A 10 5.34 2.04 -5.89
C ILE A 10 6.11 0.86 -5.35
N MET A 11 5.36 -0.10 -4.82
CA MET A 11 5.85 -1.31 -4.20
C MET A 11 5.51 -2.49 -5.10
N ARG A 12 6.50 -3.35 -5.34
CA ARG A 12 6.35 -4.60 -6.08
C ARG A 12 6.94 -5.73 -5.25
N HIS A 13 6.22 -6.83 -5.18
CA HIS A 13 6.64 -8.06 -4.54
C HIS A 13 7.18 -9.04 -5.62
N PRO A 14 8.19 -9.87 -5.32
CA PRO A 14 8.76 -10.80 -6.29
C PRO A 14 7.78 -11.80 -6.90
N ASP A 15 6.67 -12.11 -6.21
CA ASP A 15 5.59 -12.96 -6.72
C ASP A 15 4.67 -12.29 -7.76
N GLY A 16 4.94 -11.03 -8.11
CA GLY A 16 4.21 -10.29 -9.13
C GLY A 16 3.16 -9.32 -8.59
N ARG A 17 2.82 -9.35 -7.29
CA ARG A 17 1.91 -8.36 -6.69
C ARG A 17 2.54 -6.97 -6.64
N GLY A 18 1.71 -5.93 -6.65
CA GLY A 18 2.20 -4.56 -6.49
C GLY A 18 1.09 -3.57 -6.24
N THR A 19 1.44 -2.45 -5.62
CA THR A 19 0.50 -1.37 -5.29
C THR A 19 1.24 -0.04 -5.15
N THR A 20 0.48 1.05 -5.09
CA THR A 20 1.00 2.40 -4.83
C THR A 20 0.59 2.85 -3.44
N VAL A 21 1.58 3.15 -2.59
CA VAL A 21 1.37 3.61 -1.22
C VAL A 21 1.60 5.13 -1.16
N PRO A 22 0.60 5.93 -0.75
CA PRO A 22 0.83 7.34 -0.43
C PRO A 22 1.53 7.45 0.93
N VAL A 23 2.67 8.12 0.96
CA VAL A 23 3.48 8.35 2.16
C VAL A 23 3.45 9.83 2.49
N HIS A 24 2.58 10.17 3.44
CA HIS A 24 2.46 11.50 4.02
C HIS A 24 2.65 11.37 5.54
N GLY A 25 3.74 11.94 6.08
CA GLY A 25 4.13 11.74 7.48
C GLY A 25 3.20 12.35 8.53
N ASN A 26 2.09 12.97 8.13
CA ASN A 26 1.31 13.88 8.97
C ASN A 26 -0.16 13.43 9.11
N ARG A 27 -0.57 12.34 8.46
CA ARG A 27 -1.96 11.87 8.47
C ARG A 27 -2.05 10.38 8.19
N ASP A 28 -3.11 9.76 8.66
CA ASP A 28 -3.41 8.37 8.38
C ASP A 28 -3.87 8.16 6.93
N VAL A 29 -3.69 6.94 6.44
CA VAL A 29 -4.20 6.52 5.14
C VAL A 29 -5.72 6.38 5.25
N ALA A 30 -6.45 7.00 4.31
CA ALA A 30 -7.90 6.89 4.28
C ALA A 30 -8.34 5.42 4.17
N LYS A 31 -9.42 5.06 4.86
CA LYS A 31 -9.93 3.67 4.92
C LYS A 31 -10.13 3.03 3.53
N GLY A 32 -10.62 3.79 2.55
CA GLY A 32 -10.80 3.31 1.17
C GLY A 32 -9.47 3.01 0.49
N THR A 33 -8.48 3.89 0.65
CA THR A 33 -7.12 3.70 0.13
C THR A 33 -6.44 2.49 0.76
N LEU A 34 -6.55 2.32 2.08
CA LEU A 34 -6.01 1.15 2.76
C LEU A 34 -6.62 -0.15 2.21
N ARG A 35 -7.95 -0.19 2.05
CA ARG A 35 -8.65 -1.36 1.48
C ARG A 35 -8.25 -1.65 0.03
N GLY A 36 -8.04 -0.62 -0.78
CA GLY A 36 -7.53 -0.76 -2.14
C GLY A 36 -6.13 -1.38 -2.16
N ILE A 37 -5.22 -0.85 -1.34
CA ILE A 37 -3.87 -1.40 -1.17
C ILE A 37 -3.92 -2.87 -0.78
N LEU A 38 -4.72 -3.23 0.23
CA LEU A 38 -4.89 -4.62 0.68
C LEU A 38 -5.42 -5.52 -0.44
N SER A 39 -6.41 -5.05 -1.20
CA SER A 39 -6.96 -5.78 -2.35
C SER A 39 -5.91 -6.01 -3.44
N ASP A 40 -5.12 -4.99 -3.79
CA ASP A 40 -4.05 -5.09 -4.81
C ASP A 40 -3.03 -6.17 -4.45
N VAL A 41 -2.75 -6.35 -3.16
CA VAL A 41 -1.78 -7.33 -2.67
C VAL A 41 -2.42 -8.58 -2.09
N GLY A 42 -3.73 -8.79 -2.24
CA GLY A 42 -4.43 -10.00 -1.78
C GLY A 42 -4.29 -10.26 -0.28
N LEU A 43 -4.28 -9.20 0.54
CA LEU A 43 -4.27 -9.28 1.99
C LEU A 43 -5.64 -8.92 2.56
N THR A 44 -5.98 -9.51 3.71
CA THR A 44 -7.16 -9.13 4.49
C THR A 44 -6.79 -8.15 5.60
N ILE A 45 -7.79 -7.54 6.24
CA ILE A 45 -7.55 -6.61 7.35
C ILE A 45 -7.00 -7.33 8.58
N GLU A 46 -7.38 -8.60 8.78
CA GLU A 46 -6.91 -9.45 9.88
C GLU A 46 -5.42 -9.74 9.76
N GLN A 47 -4.90 -9.89 8.54
CA GLN A 47 -3.47 -10.07 8.29
C GLN A 47 -2.64 -8.79 8.52
N LEU A 48 -3.30 -7.64 8.65
CA LEU A 48 -2.67 -6.35 8.96
C LEU A 48 -2.73 -6.01 10.46
N ALA A 49 -3.69 -6.59 11.18
CA ALA A 49 -3.81 -6.39 12.62
C ALA A 49 -2.59 -6.99 13.36
N PRO A 50 -2.16 -6.38 14.49
CA PRO A 50 -1.02 -6.86 15.28
C PRO A 50 -1.23 -8.26 15.87
#